data_AF-A0A7D9LEX7-F1
#
_entry.id   AF-A0A7D9LEX7-F1
#
_cell.length_a   1.000
_cell.length_b   1.000
_cell.length_c   1.000
_cell.angle_alpha   90.00
_cell.angle_beta   90.00
_cell.angle_gamma   90.00
#
_symmetry.space_group_name_H-M   'P 1'
#
loop_
_entity.id
_entity.type
_entity.pdbx_description
1 polymer ?
#
loop_
_entity_poly.entity_id
_entity_poly.type
_entity_poly.pdbx_seq_one_letter_code
_entity_poly.pdbx_strand_id
1 'polypeptide(L)'
;MKATHREGESLAENRTRREKEAITDDEEGLLWSKGLLGDKTAQNLVYTIYFYIEKIFRLRACEHRQLRLSNFVIENNKICYRENISKTFHGGLKDLKKKPRIVTYYCHEDEESVHEPYLFQMFKQYISLVSELPKVNESFYFRPSKTAYKFENAPIEAGLEIKTAHCLRATTATNLFRAGHQEKLIRERTGHVSSALFTYEKPSNDQAMAVSKCVGPSVSKVVSLVDNYFKPPSKPKEDENFKFPTRNLISF
;
A
#
# COMPACT_ATOMS: atom_id res chain seq x y z
N MET A 1 -30.75 27.81 -26.96
CA MET A 1 -29.98 27.80 -25.70
C MET A 1 -29.08 26.57 -25.70
N LYS A 2 -27.78 26.75 -25.93
CA LYS A 2 -26.81 25.63 -25.99
C LYS A 2 -26.37 25.28 -24.56
N ALA A 3 -26.53 24.01 -24.20
CA ALA A 3 -25.97 23.42 -23.01
C ALA A 3 -24.46 23.19 -23.23
N THR A 4 -23.60 23.96 -22.56
CA THR A 4 -22.13 23.82 -22.66
C THR A 4 -21.42 23.90 -21.30
N HIS A 5 -22.08 23.52 -20.19
CA HIS A 5 -21.52 23.68 -18.84
C HIS A 5 -21.23 22.40 -18.05
N ARG A 6 -21.55 21.19 -18.55
CA ARG A 6 -21.36 19.93 -17.77
C ARG A 6 -20.13 19.10 -18.13
N GLU A 7 -19.59 19.22 -19.34
CA GLU A 7 -18.44 18.39 -19.75
C GLU A 7 -17.12 18.87 -19.14
N GLY A 8 -16.92 20.18 -18.99
CA GLY A 8 -15.70 20.75 -18.40
C GLY A 8 -15.54 20.44 -16.91
N GLU A 9 -16.63 20.40 -16.14
CA GLU A 9 -16.62 20.11 -14.71
C GLU A 9 -16.28 18.64 -14.43
N SER A 10 -16.90 17.70 -15.17
CA SER A 10 -16.62 16.27 -15.00
C SER A 10 -15.18 15.89 -15.39
N LEU A 11 -14.61 16.53 -16.41
CA LEU A 11 -13.21 16.34 -16.80
C LEU A 11 -12.24 16.91 -15.76
N ALA A 12 -12.54 18.08 -15.18
CA ALA A 12 -11.73 18.69 -14.13
C ALA A 12 -11.79 17.88 -12.82
N GLU A 13 -12.97 17.38 -12.45
CA GLU A 13 -13.15 16.50 -11.29
C GLU A 13 -12.41 15.17 -11.48
N ASN A 14 -12.51 14.56 -12.65
CA ASN A 14 -11.79 13.32 -12.97
C ASN A 14 -10.27 13.51 -12.92
N ARG A 15 -9.74 14.62 -13.44
CA ARG A 15 -8.32 14.97 -13.33
C ARG A 15 -7.90 15.14 -11.87
N THR A 16 -8.66 15.91 -11.09
CA THR A 16 -8.39 16.16 -9.67
C THR A 16 -8.42 14.87 -8.83
N ARG A 17 -9.24 13.89 -9.22
CA ARG A 17 -9.31 12.59 -8.57
C ARG A 17 -8.07 11.74 -8.88
N ARG A 18 -7.67 11.66 -10.14
CA ARG A 18 -6.47 10.94 -10.60
C ARG A 18 -5.19 11.48 -9.96
N GLU A 19 -5.08 12.80 -9.82
CA GLU A 19 -3.97 13.49 -9.13
C GLU A 19 -3.87 13.19 -7.61
N LYS A 20 -4.85 12.47 -7.04
CA LYS A 20 -4.87 12.03 -5.64
C LYS A 20 -4.69 10.51 -5.49
N GLU A 21 -4.65 9.77 -6.58
CA GLU A 21 -4.54 8.32 -6.52
C GLU A 21 -3.12 7.89 -6.15
N ALA A 22 -3.05 6.83 -5.33
CA ALA A 22 -1.79 6.20 -4.97
C ALA A 22 -1.05 5.72 -6.24
N ILE A 23 0.26 5.78 -6.17
CA ILE A 23 1.15 5.09 -7.10
C ILE A 23 1.08 3.59 -6.83
N THR A 24 0.92 2.79 -7.88
CA THR A 24 0.94 1.32 -7.81
C THR A 24 2.37 0.77 -7.87
N ASP A 25 2.56 -0.47 -7.46
CA ASP A 25 3.88 -1.12 -7.52
C ASP A 25 4.37 -1.25 -8.98
N ASP A 26 3.46 -1.46 -9.94
CA ASP A 26 3.78 -1.49 -11.38
C ASP A 26 4.23 -0.11 -11.90
N GLU A 27 3.56 0.97 -11.49
CA GLU A 27 3.94 2.33 -11.85
C GLU A 27 5.33 2.67 -11.30
N GLU A 28 5.63 2.31 -10.05
CA GLU A 28 6.96 2.48 -9.46
C GLU A 28 8.01 1.61 -10.16
N GLY A 29 7.69 0.34 -10.47
CA GLY A 29 8.54 -0.55 -11.26
C GLY A 29 8.85 0.01 -12.65
N LEU A 30 7.89 0.70 -13.27
CA LEU A 30 8.10 1.40 -14.53
C LEU A 30 9.09 2.57 -14.38
N LEU A 31 9.01 3.36 -13.30
CA LEU A 31 9.96 4.43 -13.03
C LEU A 31 11.39 3.89 -12.85
N TRP A 32 11.53 2.75 -12.16
CA TRP A 32 12.81 2.06 -12.01
C TRP A 32 13.36 1.52 -13.33
N SER A 33 12.55 0.77 -14.08
CA SER A 33 12.98 0.17 -15.36
C SER A 33 13.37 1.21 -16.41
N LYS A 34 12.71 2.37 -16.42
CA LYS A 34 13.07 3.51 -17.29
C LYS A 34 14.30 4.29 -16.81
N GLY A 35 14.87 3.95 -15.66
CA GLY A 35 16.00 4.67 -15.07
C GLY A 35 15.65 6.09 -14.64
N LEU A 36 14.38 6.37 -14.36
CA LEU A 36 13.94 7.65 -13.78
C LEU A 36 14.21 7.67 -12.27
N LEU A 37 14.14 6.49 -11.64
CA LEU A 37 14.68 6.20 -10.31
C LEU A 37 16.01 5.42 -10.42
N GLY A 38 16.85 5.55 -9.40
CA GLY A 38 18.19 4.99 -9.30
C GLY A 38 19.26 6.03 -9.00
N ASP A 39 20.50 5.61 -9.11
CA ASP A 39 21.70 6.36 -8.71
C ASP A 39 22.72 6.53 -9.85
N LYS A 40 22.33 6.18 -11.09
CA LYS A 40 23.19 6.24 -12.29
C LYS A 40 23.72 7.65 -12.58
N THR A 41 22.94 8.68 -12.26
CA THR A 41 23.35 10.09 -12.40
C THR A 41 23.01 10.84 -11.11
N ALA A 42 23.68 11.98 -10.89
CA ALA A 42 23.36 12.85 -9.75
C ALA A 42 21.88 13.28 -9.75
N GLN A 43 21.30 13.52 -10.94
CA GLN A 43 19.90 13.88 -11.08
C GLN A 43 18.97 12.72 -10.68
N ASN A 44 19.24 11.50 -11.16
CA ASN A 44 18.46 10.32 -10.77
C ASN A 44 18.55 10.06 -9.28
N LEU A 45 19.76 10.19 -8.70
CA LEU A 45 19.95 10.00 -7.27
C LEU A 45 19.09 11.00 -6.48
N VAL A 46 19.14 12.28 -6.81
CA VAL A 46 18.34 13.32 -6.14
C VAL A 46 16.83 13.04 -6.28
N TYR A 47 16.36 12.65 -7.46
CA TYR A 47 14.94 12.32 -7.67
C TYR A 47 14.51 11.07 -6.91
N THR A 48 15.37 10.06 -6.81
CA THR A 48 15.11 8.86 -6.03
C THR A 48 15.00 9.16 -4.54
N ILE A 49 15.94 9.96 -4.02
CA ILE A 49 15.88 10.44 -2.64
C ILE A 49 14.63 11.28 -2.40
N TYR A 50 14.28 12.18 -3.33
CA TYR A 50 13.06 12.98 -3.24
C TYR A 50 11.80 12.09 -3.18
N PHE A 51 11.69 11.13 -4.10
CA PHE A 51 10.58 10.17 -4.19
C PHE A 51 10.39 9.41 -2.88
N TYR A 52 11.47 8.80 -2.35
CA TYR A 52 11.37 8.01 -1.14
C TYR A 52 11.22 8.85 0.13
N ILE A 53 11.67 10.10 0.16
CA ILE A 53 11.36 11.02 1.27
C ILE A 53 9.85 11.27 1.36
N GLU A 54 9.19 11.52 0.24
CA GLU A 54 7.74 11.73 0.22
C GLU A 54 6.96 10.43 0.44
N LYS A 55 7.40 9.30 -0.12
CA LYS A 55 6.75 8.00 0.10
C LYS A 55 6.94 7.52 1.54
N ILE A 56 8.17 7.25 1.96
CA ILE A 56 8.47 6.54 3.22
C ILE A 56 8.27 7.44 4.44
N PHE A 57 8.82 8.65 4.41
CA PHE A 57 8.78 9.58 5.54
C PHE A 57 7.56 10.50 5.50
N ARG A 58 6.83 10.52 4.39
CA ARG A 58 5.63 11.34 4.19
C ARG A 58 5.85 12.79 4.53
N LEU A 59 6.92 13.34 3.96
CA LEU A 59 7.14 14.78 3.94
C LEU A 59 6.08 15.45 3.05
N ARG A 60 5.70 16.69 3.33
CA ARG A 60 4.87 17.50 2.42
C ARG A 60 5.78 18.24 1.47
N ALA A 61 5.35 18.46 0.22
CA ALA A 61 6.10 19.25 -0.77
C ALA A 61 6.63 20.60 -0.20
N CYS A 62 5.82 21.29 0.62
CA CYS A 62 6.23 22.56 1.22
C CYS A 62 7.30 22.44 2.32
N GLU A 63 7.47 21.26 2.92
CA GLU A 63 8.42 20.96 4.00
C GLU A 63 9.83 20.64 3.46
N HIS A 64 9.98 20.27 2.17
CA HIS A 64 11.28 19.98 1.55
C HIS A 64 12.27 21.15 1.66
N ARG A 65 11.80 22.40 1.58
CA ARG A 65 12.65 23.60 1.69
C ARG A 65 13.31 23.74 3.08
N GLN A 66 12.66 23.19 4.10
CA GLN A 66 13.12 23.26 5.50
C GLN A 66 13.98 22.07 5.88
N LEU A 67 14.13 21.09 4.99
CA LEU A 67 14.91 19.89 5.25
C LEU A 67 16.40 20.23 5.40
N ARG A 68 17.04 19.58 6.36
CA ARG A 68 18.46 19.70 6.71
C ARG A 68 19.08 18.29 6.72
N LEU A 69 20.40 18.20 6.55
CA LEU A 69 21.10 16.91 6.71
C LEU A 69 20.89 16.32 8.11
N SER A 70 20.87 17.17 9.13
CA SER A 70 20.61 16.79 10.54
C SER A 70 19.21 16.21 10.79
N ASN A 71 18.28 16.30 9.83
CA ASN A 71 16.99 15.62 9.95
C ASN A 71 17.11 14.10 9.75
N PHE A 72 18.22 13.61 9.18
CA PHE A 72 18.44 12.21 8.91
C PHE A 72 19.61 11.66 9.70
N VAL A 73 19.42 10.45 10.25
CA VAL A 73 20.47 9.63 10.83
C VAL A 73 20.46 8.30 10.07
N ILE A 74 21.61 7.94 9.48
CA ILE A 74 21.79 6.73 8.67
C ILE A 74 22.78 5.82 9.40
N GLU A 75 22.29 4.76 10.02
CA GLU A 75 23.10 3.85 10.85
C GLU A 75 22.49 2.44 10.80
N ASN A 76 23.32 1.40 10.91
CA ASN A 76 22.90 -0.01 11.08
C ASN A 76 21.77 -0.44 10.13
N ASN A 77 21.95 -0.16 8.83
CA ASN A 77 20.98 -0.46 7.78
C ASN A 77 19.58 0.17 7.96
N LYS A 78 19.53 1.30 8.68
CA LYS A 78 18.32 2.06 8.98
C LYS A 78 18.48 3.52 8.60
N ILE A 79 17.37 4.12 8.20
CA ILE A 79 17.28 5.56 7.95
C ILE A 79 16.23 6.13 8.91
N CYS A 80 16.69 6.96 9.83
CA CYS A 80 15.83 7.65 10.79
C CYS A 80 15.62 9.09 10.34
N TYR A 81 14.37 9.44 10.06
CA TYR A 81 13.95 10.81 9.80
C TYR A 81 13.32 11.42 11.05
N ARG A 82 13.84 12.55 11.49
CA ARG A 82 13.22 13.40 12.51
C ARG A 82 12.58 14.61 11.84
N GLU A 83 11.26 14.70 11.96
CA GLU A 83 10.50 15.85 11.48
C GLU A 83 10.97 17.12 12.20
N ASN A 84 10.98 18.23 11.46
CA ASN A 84 11.03 19.55 12.08
C ASN A 84 9.67 19.84 12.75
N ILE A 85 9.45 21.08 13.14
CA ILE A 85 8.15 21.51 13.64
C ILE A 85 7.14 21.47 12.46
N SER A 86 6.18 20.56 12.51
CA SER A 86 5.23 20.28 11.40
C SER A 86 4.38 21.49 11.03
N LYS A 87 3.81 21.50 9.80
CA LYS A 87 2.79 22.48 9.36
C LYS A 87 1.61 22.65 10.34
N THR A 88 1.32 21.65 11.18
CA THR A 88 0.22 21.77 12.14
C THR A 88 0.57 22.59 13.38
N PHE A 89 1.82 23.00 13.54
CA PHE A 89 2.27 23.86 14.63
C PHE A 89 2.05 25.32 14.24
N HIS A 90 0.96 25.90 14.73
CA HIS A 90 0.63 27.31 14.52
C HIS A 90 1.16 28.19 15.66
N GLY A 91 1.94 27.62 16.59
CA GLY A 91 2.53 28.31 17.73
C GLY A 91 1.56 28.57 18.88
N GLY A 92 0.36 27.97 18.85
CA GLY A 92 -0.63 28.14 19.90
C GLY A 92 -0.33 27.29 21.15
N LEU A 93 -0.98 27.61 22.27
CA LEU A 93 -0.87 26.84 23.54
C LEU A 93 -1.15 25.33 23.36
N LYS A 94 -2.03 24.96 22.42
CA LYS A 94 -2.34 23.56 22.09
C LYS A 94 -1.20 22.84 21.35
N ASP A 95 -0.32 23.59 20.70
CA ASP A 95 0.78 23.05 19.90
C ASP A 95 2.03 22.75 20.74
N LEU A 96 2.17 23.33 21.94
CA LEU A 96 3.26 23.04 22.89
C LEU A 96 3.38 21.55 23.24
N LYS A 97 2.28 20.80 23.13
CA LYS A 97 2.24 19.36 23.38
C LYS A 97 2.65 18.51 22.18
N LYS A 98 2.78 19.10 20.98
CA LYS A 98 3.14 18.37 19.76
C LYS A 98 4.61 18.01 19.78
N LYS A 99 4.89 16.71 19.79
CA LYS A 99 6.23 16.18 19.63
C LYS A 99 6.54 16.03 18.13
N PRO A 100 7.77 16.34 17.70
CA PRO A 100 8.20 16.02 16.35
C PRO A 100 8.07 14.52 16.07
N ARG A 101 7.58 14.18 14.88
CA ARG A 101 7.46 12.78 14.47
C ARG A 101 8.85 12.24 14.14
N ILE A 102 9.11 11.01 14.57
CA ILE A 102 10.31 10.26 14.20
C ILE A 102 9.82 9.07 13.37
N VAL A 103 10.41 8.91 12.20
CA VAL A 103 10.06 7.85 11.26
C VAL A 103 11.32 7.08 10.91
N THR A 104 11.36 5.80 11.27
CA THR A 104 12.46 4.91 10.93
C THR A 104 12.07 4.04 9.73
N TYR A 105 12.98 3.93 8.78
CA TYR A 105 12.96 2.94 7.71
C TYR A 105 14.03 1.90 7.99
N TYR A 106 13.64 0.64 7.87
CA TYR A 106 14.50 -0.53 8.01
C TYR A 106 14.66 -1.12 6.62
N CYS A 107 15.90 -1.28 6.12
CA CYS A 107 16.11 -1.77 4.76
C CYS A 107 15.81 -3.27 4.66
N HIS A 108 16.44 -4.08 5.52
CA HIS A 108 16.21 -5.51 5.66
C HIS A 108 16.70 -6.00 7.04
N GLU A 109 16.27 -7.19 7.45
CA GLU A 109 16.65 -7.80 8.73
C GLU A 109 18.08 -8.35 8.70
N ASP A 110 18.52 -8.92 7.58
CA ASP A 110 19.81 -9.63 7.46
C ASP A 110 20.87 -8.80 6.72
N GLU A 111 21.96 -8.38 7.37
CA GLU A 111 23.00 -7.51 6.77
C GLU A 111 23.62 -8.04 5.46
N GLU A 112 23.53 -9.36 5.21
CA GLU A 112 24.07 -10.02 4.01
C GLU A 112 23.08 -10.11 2.84
N SER A 113 21.80 -9.74 3.02
CA SER A 113 20.81 -9.85 1.94
C SER A 113 21.09 -8.83 0.84
N VAL A 114 21.37 -9.31 -0.38
CA VAL A 114 21.49 -8.47 -1.57
C VAL A 114 20.11 -8.31 -2.19
N HIS A 115 19.61 -7.08 -2.25
CA HIS A 115 18.35 -6.77 -2.90
C HIS A 115 18.44 -5.49 -3.71
N GLU A 116 17.62 -5.38 -4.74
CA GLU A 116 17.42 -4.15 -5.50
C GLU A 116 15.95 -3.73 -5.42
N PRO A 117 15.65 -2.43 -5.21
CA PRO A 117 16.60 -1.32 -5.03
C PRO A 117 17.17 -1.24 -3.60
N TYR A 118 18.47 -0.92 -3.48
CA TYR A 118 19.14 -0.77 -2.18
C TYR A 118 19.09 0.67 -1.66
N LEU A 119 17.92 1.06 -1.12
CA LEU A 119 17.64 2.44 -0.75
C LEU A 119 18.60 3.01 0.31
N PHE A 120 19.00 2.19 1.30
CA PHE A 120 19.97 2.59 2.33
C PHE A 120 21.28 3.08 1.71
N GLN A 121 21.81 2.33 0.74
CA GLN A 121 23.06 2.69 0.06
C GLN A 121 22.92 3.99 -0.74
N MET A 122 21.78 4.19 -1.43
CA MET A 122 21.52 5.44 -2.16
C MET A 122 21.45 6.66 -1.22
N PHE A 123 20.77 6.52 -0.08
CA PHE A 123 20.73 7.58 0.94
C PHE A 123 22.11 7.88 1.51
N LYS A 124 22.90 6.84 1.81
CA LYS A 124 24.28 6.98 2.30
C LYS A 124 25.16 7.71 1.28
N GLN A 125 25.10 7.31 0.01
CA GLN A 125 25.82 7.95 -1.09
C GLN A 125 25.42 9.42 -1.22
N TYR A 126 24.11 9.71 -1.24
CA TYR A 126 23.61 11.07 -1.33
C TYR A 126 24.12 11.96 -0.19
N ILE A 127 24.00 11.51 1.07
CA ILE A 127 24.45 12.30 2.22
C ILE A 127 25.96 12.51 2.19
N SER A 128 26.75 11.51 1.78
CA SER A 128 28.21 11.66 1.61
C SER A 128 28.54 12.78 0.63
N LEU A 129 27.94 12.72 -0.57
CA LEU A 129 28.19 13.71 -1.64
C LEU A 129 27.79 15.13 -1.22
N VAL A 130 26.67 15.29 -0.50
CA VAL A 130 26.23 16.62 -0.04
C VAL A 130 27.08 17.12 1.13
N SER A 131 27.57 16.23 2.00
CA SER A 131 28.37 16.61 3.18
C SER A 131 29.77 17.11 2.83
N GLU A 132 30.31 16.72 1.67
CA GLU A 132 31.62 17.16 1.16
C GLU A 132 31.59 18.60 0.61
N LEU A 133 30.40 19.16 0.37
CA LEU A 133 30.26 20.50 -0.18
C LEU A 133 30.55 21.58 0.86
N PRO A 134 31.01 22.77 0.44
CA PRO A 134 31.20 23.89 1.36
C PRO A 134 29.93 24.17 2.16
N LYS A 135 30.07 24.25 3.50
CA LYS A 135 28.98 24.43 4.49
C LYS A 135 28.24 25.78 4.41
N VAL A 136 28.19 26.42 3.25
CA VAL A 136 27.51 27.71 3.05
C VAL A 136 25.98 27.55 3.21
N ASN A 137 25.45 26.32 3.22
CA ASN A 137 24.04 26.06 3.40
C ASN A 137 23.80 24.73 4.13
N GLU A 138 23.14 24.77 5.30
CA GLU A 138 22.76 23.57 6.06
C GLU A 138 21.61 22.77 5.41
N SER A 139 21.07 23.23 4.28
CA SER A 139 19.94 22.58 3.62
C SER A 139 20.28 21.18 3.12
N PHE A 140 19.29 20.29 3.16
CA PHE A 140 19.41 18.93 2.66
C PHE A 140 19.70 18.89 1.16
N TYR A 141 18.99 19.69 0.37
CA TYR A 141 19.23 19.86 -1.06
C TYR A 141 20.23 20.98 -1.31
N PHE A 142 21.09 20.85 -2.33
CA PHE A 142 22.09 21.85 -2.74
C PHE A 142 21.55 23.30 -2.76
N ARG A 143 20.32 23.49 -3.28
CA ARG A 143 19.62 24.78 -3.26
C ARG A 143 18.17 24.57 -2.83
N PRO A 144 17.67 25.28 -1.81
CA PRO A 144 16.26 25.25 -1.45
C PRO A 144 15.46 25.87 -2.61
N SER A 145 14.76 25.05 -3.38
CA SER A 145 13.95 25.50 -4.50
C SER A 145 12.52 24.99 -4.36
N LYS A 146 11.56 25.87 -4.68
CA LYS A 146 10.14 25.49 -4.75
C LYS A 146 9.79 24.76 -6.05
N THR A 147 10.67 24.83 -7.05
CA THR A 147 10.36 24.41 -8.43
C THR A 147 11.38 23.46 -9.04
N ALA A 148 12.59 23.36 -8.48
CA ALA A 148 13.67 22.59 -9.10
C ALA A 148 13.46 21.07 -8.98
N TYR A 149 12.77 20.61 -7.94
CA TYR A 149 12.49 19.20 -7.70
C TYR A 149 10.99 19.04 -7.64
N LYS A 150 10.42 18.49 -8.72
CA LYS A 150 9.00 18.20 -8.84
C LYS A 150 8.86 16.75 -9.23
N PHE A 151 8.23 15.98 -8.34
CA PHE A 151 7.94 14.59 -8.63
C PHE A 151 7.09 14.44 -9.90
N GLU A 152 6.21 15.41 -10.21
CA GLU A 152 5.30 15.36 -11.37
C GLU A 152 6.00 15.06 -12.70
N ASN A 153 7.27 15.44 -12.87
CA ASN A 153 7.99 15.25 -14.14
C ASN A 153 8.28 13.77 -14.42
N ALA A 154 8.64 12.98 -13.40
CA ALA A 154 9.04 11.59 -13.60
C ALA A 154 7.88 10.70 -14.12
N PRO A 155 6.66 10.74 -13.54
CA PRO A 155 5.49 10.06 -14.10
C PRO A 155 5.17 10.51 -15.53
N ILE A 156 5.26 11.81 -15.84
CA ILE A 156 5.00 12.33 -17.18
C ILE A 156 6.03 11.77 -18.18
N GLU A 157 7.31 11.78 -17.84
CA GLU A 157 8.39 11.18 -18.64
C GLU A 157 8.21 9.66 -18.79
N ALA A 158 7.62 9.00 -17.80
CA ALA A 158 7.26 7.60 -17.86
C ALA A 158 6.00 7.32 -18.71
N GLY A 159 5.29 8.34 -19.17
CA GLY A 159 4.02 8.19 -19.90
C GLY A 159 2.85 7.80 -19.00
N LEU A 160 2.97 8.02 -17.69
CA LEU A 160 1.91 7.83 -16.71
C LEU A 160 1.01 9.06 -16.66
N GLU A 161 -0.18 8.89 -16.06
CA GLU A 161 -1.01 10.03 -15.71
C GLU A 161 -0.28 10.95 -14.72
N ILE A 162 -0.71 12.21 -14.64
CA ILE A 162 -0.11 13.19 -13.73
C ILE A 162 -0.26 12.69 -12.29
N LYS A 163 0.86 12.40 -11.64
CA LYS A 163 0.94 12.11 -10.21
C LYS A 163 1.68 13.24 -9.51
N THR A 164 1.21 13.61 -8.33
CA THR A 164 1.80 14.68 -7.51
C THR A 164 2.47 14.10 -6.27
N ALA A 165 3.18 14.95 -5.53
CA ALA A 165 3.69 14.61 -4.19
C ALA A 165 2.61 14.04 -3.24
N HIS A 166 1.35 14.43 -3.44
CA HIS A 166 0.23 13.89 -2.67
C HIS A 166 0.00 12.40 -2.95
N CYS A 167 0.20 11.94 -4.19
CA CYS A 167 0.07 10.53 -4.58
C CYS A 167 1.01 9.64 -3.77
N LEU A 168 2.26 10.05 -3.56
CA LEU A 168 3.24 9.29 -2.76
C LEU A 168 2.82 9.14 -1.30
N ARG A 169 2.22 10.19 -0.74
CA ARG A 169 1.68 10.14 0.63
C ARG A 169 0.45 9.25 0.73
N ALA A 170 -0.37 9.23 -0.32
CA ALA A 170 -1.53 8.36 -0.46
C ALA A 170 -1.09 6.90 -0.57
N THR A 171 -0.07 6.59 -1.38
CA THR A 171 0.53 5.26 -1.52
C THR A 171 0.87 4.66 -0.17
N THR A 172 1.59 5.40 0.68
CA THR A 172 1.99 4.85 1.98
C THR A 172 0.80 4.58 2.90
N ALA A 173 -0.21 5.44 2.94
CA ALA A 173 -1.39 5.19 3.76
C ALA A 173 -2.20 4.00 3.24
N THR A 174 -2.44 3.95 1.93
CA THR A 174 -3.16 2.87 1.26
C THR A 174 -2.45 1.52 1.42
N ASN A 175 -1.13 1.46 1.26
CA ASN A 175 -0.36 0.23 1.43
C ASN A 175 -0.43 -0.29 2.86
N LEU A 176 -0.36 0.60 3.86
CA LEU A 176 -0.48 0.19 5.27
C LEU A 176 -1.87 -0.37 5.60
N PHE A 177 -2.94 0.24 5.06
CA PHE A 177 -4.30 -0.28 5.21
C PHE A 177 -4.49 -1.63 4.52
N ARG A 178 -3.97 -1.79 3.29
CA ARG A 178 -4.02 -3.06 2.56
C ARG A 178 -3.27 -4.19 3.27
N ALA A 179 -2.14 -3.86 3.91
CA ALA A 179 -1.38 -4.80 4.74
C ALA A 179 -2.07 -5.14 6.07
N GLY A 180 -3.22 -4.52 6.38
CA GLY A 180 -3.99 -4.80 7.60
C GLY A 180 -3.37 -4.24 8.88
N HIS A 181 -2.48 -3.24 8.79
CA HIS A 181 -1.94 -2.61 9.98
C HIS A 181 -3.01 -1.84 10.75
N GLN A 182 -2.85 -1.80 12.08
CA GLN A 182 -3.78 -1.08 12.96
C GLN A 182 -3.77 0.42 12.68
N GLU A 183 -4.96 1.04 12.70
CA GLU A 183 -5.17 2.47 12.47
C GLU A 183 -4.24 3.35 13.32
N LYS A 184 -4.01 3.00 14.58
CA LYS A 184 -3.12 3.74 15.48
C LYS A 184 -1.70 3.85 14.91
N LEU A 185 -1.13 2.73 14.45
CA LEU A 185 0.20 2.70 13.84
C LEU A 185 0.23 3.47 12.51
N ILE A 186 -0.84 3.39 11.73
CA ILE A 186 -0.97 4.16 10.48
C ILE A 186 -1.00 5.65 10.79
N ARG A 187 -1.77 6.10 11.80
CA ARG A 187 -1.82 7.51 12.23
C ARG A 187 -0.47 8.00 12.72
N GLU A 188 0.22 7.22 13.55
CA GLU A 188 1.57 7.55 14.03
C GLU A 188 2.57 7.66 12.86
N ARG A 189 2.54 6.70 11.93
CA ARG A 189 3.39 6.70 10.73
C ARG A 189 3.07 7.87 9.81
N THR A 190 1.79 8.20 9.65
CA THR A 190 1.31 9.20 8.70
C THR A 190 1.13 10.60 9.31
N GLY A 191 1.27 10.78 10.62
CA GLY A 191 1.01 12.06 11.29
C GLY A 191 -0.41 12.60 11.09
N HIS A 192 -1.39 11.73 10.81
CA HIS A 192 -2.80 12.13 10.76
C HIS A 192 -3.41 12.12 12.15
N VAL A 193 -4.14 13.20 12.47
CA VAL A 193 -4.88 13.33 13.73
C VAL A 193 -6.39 13.17 13.55
N SER A 194 -6.89 13.32 12.31
CA SER A 194 -8.31 13.28 11.97
C SER A 194 -8.69 12.06 11.14
N SER A 195 -9.99 11.86 10.95
CA SER A 195 -10.60 10.83 10.10
C SER A 195 -10.31 11.00 8.60
N ALA A 196 -9.63 12.08 8.19
CA ALA A 196 -9.20 12.26 6.80
C ALA A 196 -8.32 11.10 6.29
N LEU A 197 -7.66 10.38 7.20
CA LEU A 197 -6.89 9.18 6.89
C LEU A 197 -7.73 8.10 6.18
N PHE A 198 -9.02 7.95 6.51
CA PHE A 198 -9.88 6.90 5.95
C PHE A 198 -10.21 7.11 4.47
N THR A 199 -9.95 8.29 3.92
CA THR A 199 -10.06 8.51 2.46
C THR A 199 -9.08 7.67 1.65
N TYR A 200 -8.00 7.19 2.28
CA TYR A 200 -7.01 6.30 1.68
C TYR A 200 -7.31 4.82 1.88
N GLU A 201 -8.29 4.49 2.74
CA GLU A 201 -8.70 3.13 3.02
C GLU A 201 -9.57 2.64 1.86
N LYS A 202 -8.96 1.82 1.00
CA LYS A 202 -9.67 1.11 -0.06
C LYS A 202 -9.59 -0.38 0.25
N PRO A 203 -10.68 -1.00 0.74
CA PRO A 203 -10.65 -2.42 1.09
C PRO A 203 -10.29 -3.25 -0.15
N SER A 204 -9.35 -4.17 0.00
CA SER A 204 -9.03 -5.13 -1.05
C SER A 204 -10.14 -6.18 -1.17
N ASN A 205 -10.21 -6.87 -2.31
CA ASN A 205 -11.13 -8.00 -2.47
C ASN A 205 -10.87 -9.09 -1.42
N ASP A 206 -9.61 -9.29 -1.03
CA ASP A 206 -9.24 -10.26 0.00
C ASP A 206 -9.76 -9.84 1.38
N GLN A 207 -9.68 -8.55 1.72
CA GLN A 207 -10.25 -8.01 2.95
C GLN A 207 -11.77 -8.15 2.96
N ALA A 208 -12.45 -7.83 1.85
CA ALA A 208 -13.89 -8.00 1.72
C ALA A 208 -14.29 -9.48 1.85
N MET A 209 -13.52 -10.40 1.25
CA MET A 209 -13.72 -11.83 1.37
C MET A 209 -13.48 -12.33 2.81
N ALA A 210 -12.46 -11.81 3.49
CA ALA A 210 -12.19 -12.15 4.89
C ALA A 210 -13.35 -11.71 5.80
N VAL A 211 -13.85 -10.48 5.62
CA VAL A 211 -15.05 -9.98 6.33
C VAL A 211 -16.25 -10.88 6.04
N SER A 212 -16.47 -11.24 4.77
CA SER A 212 -17.56 -12.14 4.37
C SER A 212 -17.47 -13.50 5.06
N LYS A 213 -16.26 -14.09 5.16
CA LYS A 213 -16.04 -15.35 5.89
C LYS A 213 -16.33 -15.23 7.39
N CYS A 214 -16.07 -14.07 7.99
CA CYS A 214 -16.35 -13.85 9.41
C CYS A 214 -17.85 -13.68 9.72
N VAL A 215 -18.60 -13.04 8.82
CA VAL A 215 -20.05 -12.80 9.02
C VAL A 215 -20.93 -13.90 8.44
N GLY A 216 -20.38 -14.71 7.53
CA GLY A 216 -21.06 -15.84 6.93
C GLY A 216 -21.32 -16.96 7.94
N PRO A 217 -22.28 -17.86 7.65
CA PRO A 217 -22.56 -18.99 8.52
C PRO A 217 -21.32 -19.89 8.66
N SER A 218 -21.07 -20.38 9.87
CA SER A 218 -20.00 -21.35 10.13
C SER A 218 -20.26 -22.61 9.30
N VAL A 219 -19.40 -22.87 8.31
CA VAL A 219 -19.45 -24.09 7.51
C VAL A 219 -19.00 -25.25 8.40
N SER A 220 -19.95 -25.88 9.10
CA SER A 220 -19.73 -27.20 9.68
C SER A 220 -19.38 -28.14 8.53
N LYS A 221 -18.28 -28.90 8.64
CA LYS A 221 -18.02 -30.01 7.72
C LYS A 221 -19.27 -30.89 7.73
N VAL A 222 -20.02 -30.89 6.63
CA VAL A 222 -21.04 -31.90 6.41
C VAL A 222 -20.25 -33.20 6.28
N VAL A 223 -20.18 -33.98 7.36
CA VAL A 223 -19.79 -35.38 7.27
C VAL A 223 -20.81 -35.98 6.31
N SER A 224 -20.34 -36.38 5.14
CA SER A 224 -21.18 -36.87 4.06
C SER A 224 -21.86 -38.16 4.53
N LEU A 225 -23.14 -38.08 4.91
CA LEU A 225 -24.01 -39.22 5.21
C LEU A 225 -24.43 -39.97 3.92
N VAL A 226 -23.55 -40.07 2.92
CA VAL A 226 -23.87 -40.72 1.63
C VAL A 226 -23.52 -42.20 1.58
N ASP A 227 -22.91 -42.78 2.62
CA ASP A 227 -22.56 -44.22 2.60
C ASP A 227 -23.67 -45.16 3.10
N ASN A 228 -24.82 -44.66 3.59
CA ASN A 228 -25.83 -45.51 4.22
C ASN A 228 -27.14 -45.74 3.43
N TYR A 229 -27.29 -45.22 2.21
CA TYR A 229 -28.56 -45.35 1.45
C TYR A 229 -28.48 -46.11 0.12
N PHE A 230 -27.36 -46.78 -0.20
CA PHE A 230 -27.28 -47.64 -1.38
C PHE A 230 -26.75 -49.04 -1.04
N LYS A 231 -27.48 -49.77 -0.19
CA LYS A 231 -27.42 -51.24 -0.22
C LYS A 231 -28.45 -51.72 -1.25
N PRO A 232 -28.05 -52.29 -2.40
CA PRO A 232 -29.01 -52.93 -3.28
C PRO A 232 -29.70 -54.08 -2.53
N PRO A 233 -30.99 -54.34 -2.80
CA PRO A 233 -31.72 -55.40 -2.11
C PRO A 233 -31.02 -56.75 -2.34
N SER A 234 -30.74 -57.47 -1.27
CA SER A 234 -30.28 -58.85 -1.33
C SER A 234 -31.32 -59.70 -2.05
N LYS A 235 -30.86 -60.52 -3.02
CA LYS A 235 -31.70 -61.45 -3.78
C LYS A 235 -32.66 -62.22 -2.86
N PRO A 236 -33.92 -62.45 -3.26
CA PRO A 236 -34.82 -63.32 -2.51
C PRO A 236 -34.21 -64.72 -2.47
N LYS A 237 -34.24 -65.34 -1.27
CA LYS A 237 -33.90 -66.75 -1.09
C LYS A 237 -34.98 -67.58 -1.79
N GLU A 238 -34.56 -68.52 -2.62
CA GLU A 238 -35.44 -69.58 -3.14
C GLU A 238 -35.84 -70.47 -1.95
N ASP A 239 -37.05 -70.27 -1.45
CA ASP A 239 -37.67 -71.21 -0.52
C ASP A 239 -38.26 -72.37 -1.35
N GLU A 240 -37.47 -73.43 -1.50
CA GLU A 240 -37.96 -74.77 -1.82
C GLU A 240 -38.92 -75.22 -0.70
N ASN A 241 -40.22 -74.94 -0.84
CA ASN A 241 -41.31 -75.79 -0.38
C ASN A 241 -42.67 -75.12 -0.63
N PHE A 242 -43.24 -75.36 -1.82
CA PHE A 242 -44.70 -75.30 -1.98
C PHE A 242 -45.17 -76.45 -2.86
N LYS A 243 -45.52 -77.58 -2.22
CA LYS A 243 -46.22 -78.71 -2.85
C LYS A 243 -47.70 -78.34 -3.01
N PHE A 244 -48.19 -78.34 -4.25
CA PHE A 244 -49.61 -78.19 -4.57
C PHE A 244 -50.41 -79.43 -4.10
N PRO A 245 -51.56 -79.25 -3.41
CA PRO A 245 -52.47 -80.36 -3.14
C PRO A 245 -53.34 -80.66 -4.37
N THR A 246 -53.34 -81.93 -4.77
CA THR A 246 -54.17 -82.52 -5.83
C THR A 246 -55.66 -82.44 -5.49
N ARG A 247 -56.46 -81.86 -6.40
CA ARG A 247 -57.92 -81.93 -6.35
C ARG A 247 -58.39 -83.29 -6.89
N ASN A 248 -59.02 -84.09 -6.04
CA ASN A 248 -59.88 -85.19 -6.48
C ASN A 248 -61.19 -84.61 -7.00
N LEU A 249 -61.49 -84.87 -8.27
CA LEU A 249 -62.80 -84.68 -8.88
C LEU A 249 -63.74 -85.79 -8.38
N ILE A 250 -64.84 -85.39 -7.75
CA ILE A 250 -65.98 -86.25 -7.44
C ILE A 250 -66.83 -86.36 -8.70
N SER A 251 -67.14 -87.59 -9.11
CA SER A 251 -68.15 -87.94 -10.12
C SER A 251 -69.54 -87.99 -9.49
N PHE A 252 -70.49 -87.25 -10.05
CA PHE A 252 -71.89 -87.66 -10.24
C PHE A 252 -72.44 -86.91 -11.45
#